data_AF-A0A349QZB2-F1
#
_entry.id   AF-A0A349QZB2-F1
#
_cell.length_a   1.000
_cell.length_b   1.000
_cell.length_c   1.000
_cell.angle_alpha   90.00
_cell.angle_beta   90.00
_cell.angle_gamma   90.00
#
_symmetry.space_group_name_H-M   'P 1'
#
loop_
_entity.id
_entity.type
_entity.pdbx_description
1 polymer ?
#
loop_
_entity_poly.entity_id
_entity_poly.type
_entity_poly.pdbx_seq_one_letter_code
_entity_poly.pdbx_strand_id
1 'polypeptide(L)'
;MMADDELENVDPDDISDLLVKVEKSFDMKFESTELMHIFTFGELCDHIANKIQLAHSKDCTSQQAFYKLRDAMASTFQIDRKTIATGTTLLGLLPKQSRRSMVKKLEVHLGFKLHILRPPYWASVTLAILLVTSCAALFFNWQIGLAGLVFSNAGLWFAKKFGNILKLCIFR
;
A
#
# COMPACT_ATOMS: atom_id res chain seq x y z
N MET A 1 0.53 14.45 -22.26
CA MET A 1 0.74 15.76 -22.88
C MET A 1 0.08 16.78 -21.98
N MET A 2 0.85 17.36 -21.06
CA MET A 2 0.43 18.57 -20.34
C MET A 2 0.78 19.73 -21.28
N ALA A 3 -0.13 20.67 -21.44
CA ALA A 3 0.11 21.85 -22.26
C ALA A 3 1.26 22.66 -21.66
N ASP A 4 2.15 23.18 -22.50
CA ASP A 4 3.14 24.19 -22.13
C ASP A 4 2.39 25.50 -21.87
N ASP A 5 1.78 25.62 -20.69
CA ASP A 5 1.22 26.87 -20.21
C ASP A 5 2.40 27.74 -19.73
N GLU A 6 2.71 28.80 -20.47
CA GLU A 6 3.59 29.87 -19.98
C GLU A 6 3.02 30.40 -18.66
N LEU A 7 3.88 30.71 -17.69
CA LEU A 7 3.52 31.32 -16.40
C LEU A 7 3.12 32.79 -16.63
N GLU A 8 2.09 33.03 -17.44
CA GLU A 8 1.61 34.36 -17.78
C GLU A 8 0.72 34.86 -16.63
N ASN A 9 1.21 35.85 -15.88
CA ASN A 9 0.56 36.51 -14.73
C ASN A 9 0.52 35.74 -13.40
N VAL A 10 1.65 35.23 -12.93
CA VAL A 10 1.78 34.85 -11.51
C VAL A 10 2.69 35.86 -10.81
N ASP A 11 2.21 36.42 -9.70
CA ASP A 11 3.00 37.29 -8.85
C ASP A 11 4.23 36.52 -8.34
N PRO A 12 5.46 37.05 -8.42
CA PRO A 12 6.65 36.41 -7.88
C PRO A 12 6.51 36.03 -6.38
N ASP A 13 5.71 36.77 -5.61
CA ASP A 13 5.44 36.46 -4.20
C ASP A 13 4.55 35.20 -4.06
N ASP A 14 3.57 35.00 -4.95
CA ASP A 14 2.72 33.81 -4.97
C ASP A 14 3.51 32.55 -5.35
N ILE A 15 4.48 32.66 -6.27
CA ILE A 15 5.37 31.54 -6.62
C ILE A 15 6.27 31.17 -5.44
N SER A 16 6.79 32.16 -4.72
CA SER A 16 7.62 31.94 -3.53
C SER A 16 6.87 31.17 -2.45
N ASP A 17 5.63 31.54 -2.17
CA ASP A 17 4.77 30.83 -1.20
C ASP A 17 4.44 29.40 -1.65
N LEU A 18 4.20 29.19 -2.94
CA LEU A 18 4.02 27.85 -3.51
C LEU A 18 5.29 27.00 -3.36
N LEU A 19 6.47 27.57 -3.63
CA LEU A 19 7.76 26.88 -3.47
C LEU A 19 7.99 26.48 -2.02
N VAL A 20 7.78 27.38 -1.05
CA VAL A 20 7.88 27.07 0.39
C VAL A 20 6.92 25.94 0.79
N LYS A 21 5.73 25.90 0.19
CA LYS A 21 4.76 24.83 0.44
C LYS A 21 5.18 23.49 -0.17
N VAL A 22 5.77 23.50 -1.36
CA VAL A 22 6.34 22.33 -2.02
C VAL A 22 7.53 21.79 -1.21
N GLU A 23 8.46 22.66 -0.80
CA GLU A 23 9.60 22.31 0.05
C GLU A 23 9.16 21.62 1.34
N LYS A 24 8.17 22.18 2.04
CA LYS A 24 7.59 21.58 3.25
C LYS A 24 6.85 20.27 2.97
N SER A 25 6.12 20.18 1.86
CA SER A 25 5.28 19.01 1.54
C SER A 25 6.09 17.80 1.10
N PHE A 26 7.27 18.03 0.52
CA PHE A 26 8.14 16.97 0.01
C PHE A 26 9.46 16.84 0.80
N ASP A 27 9.64 17.61 1.87
CA ASP A 27 10.86 17.68 2.69
C ASP A 27 12.12 17.85 1.83
N MET A 28 12.04 18.78 0.88
CA MET A 28 13.13 19.14 -0.02
C MET A 28 13.44 20.62 0.13
N LYS A 29 14.65 21.04 -0.23
CA LYS A 29 15.03 22.46 -0.29
C LYS A 29 15.51 22.79 -1.69
N PHE A 30 15.01 23.84 -2.29
CA PHE A 30 15.56 24.39 -3.51
C PHE A 30 16.78 25.25 -3.17
N GLU A 31 17.87 25.07 -3.92
CA GLU A 31 18.99 26.00 -3.82
C GLU A 31 18.64 27.30 -4.55
N SER A 32 19.18 28.42 -4.08
CA SER A 32 18.84 29.76 -4.57
C SER A 32 19.11 29.98 -6.07
N THR A 33 19.95 29.15 -6.67
CA THR A 33 20.31 29.19 -8.10
C THR A 33 19.70 28.04 -8.91
N GLU A 34 19.07 27.06 -8.26
CA GLU A 34 18.59 25.83 -8.90
C GLU A 34 17.39 26.09 -9.81
N LEU A 35 16.57 27.08 -9.48
CA LEU A 35 15.37 27.45 -10.21
C LEU A 35 15.61 28.59 -11.22
N MET A 36 16.83 29.15 -11.30
CA MET A 36 17.15 30.28 -12.19
C MET A 36 17.09 29.94 -13.68
N HIS A 37 17.12 28.65 -14.03
CA HIS A 37 17.11 28.15 -15.40
C HIS A 37 15.77 27.53 -15.80
N ILE A 38 14.74 27.67 -14.96
CA ILE A 38 13.40 27.13 -15.19
C ILE A 38 12.50 28.28 -15.58
N PHE A 39 11.99 28.23 -16.80
CA PHE A 39 11.19 29.32 -17.38
C PHE A 39 9.73 28.92 -17.58
N THR A 40 9.41 27.62 -17.52
CA THR A 40 8.04 27.13 -17.68
C THR A 40 7.57 26.34 -16.47
N PHE A 41 6.24 26.29 -16.28
CA PHE A 41 5.63 25.45 -15.25
C PHE A 41 5.90 23.95 -15.49
N GLY A 42 5.99 23.54 -16.76
CA GLY A 42 6.38 22.18 -17.15
C GLY A 42 7.78 21.82 -16.67
N GLU A 43 8.77 22.69 -16.93
CA GLU A 43 10.15 22.52 -16.48
C GLU A 43 10.24 22.49 -14.94
N LEU A 44 9.45 23.30 -14.25
CA LEU A 44 9.39 23.27 -12.78
C LEU A 44 8.87 21.92 -12.27
N CYS A 45 7.79 21.43 -12.88
CA CYS A 45 7.20 20.13 -12.55
C CYS A 45 8.19 18.98 -12.80
N ASP A 46 8.91 19.01 -13.92
CA ASP A 46 9.92 18.01 -14.27
C ASP A 46 11.11 18.06 -13.30
N HIS A 47 11.55 19.26 -12.94
CA HIS A 47 12.63 19.45 -11.97
C HIS A 47 12.25 18.91 -10.58
N ILE A 48 11.04 19.23 -10.10
CA ILE A 48 10.48 18.70 -8.85
C ILE A 48 10.37 17.17 -8.90
N ALA A 49 9.82 16.61 -9.98
CA ALA A 49 9.64 15.18 -10.14
C ALA A 49 10.97 14.41 -10.14
N ASN A 50 12.00 14.97 -10.78
CA ASN A 50 13.35 14.39 -10.80
C ASN A 50 14.02 14.46 -9.42
N LYS A 51 13.82 15.55 -8.69
CA LYS A 51 14.39 15.74 -7.35
C LYS A 51 13.74 14.86 -6.28
N ILE A 52 12.41 14.68 -6.34
CA ILE A 52 11.67 13.77 -5.44
C ILE A 52 12.07 12.31 -5.65
N GLN A 53 12.35 11.89 -6.89
CA GLN A 53 12.84 10.54 -7.15
C GLN A 53 14.16 10.24 -6.44
N LEU A 54 14.99 11.26 -6.22
CA LEU A 54 16.24 11.18 -5.45
C LEU A 54 16.02 11.25 -3.92
N ALA A 55 15.06 12.06 -3.46
CA ALA A 55 14.80 12.28 -2.04
C ALA A 55 13.61 11.42 -1.55
N HIS A 56 13.91 10.25 -1.00
CA HIS A 56 12.92 9.35 -0.40
C HIS A 56 12.38 9.92 0.94
N SER A 57 11.56 10.99 0.87
CA SER A 57 10.87 11.57 2.02
C SER A 57 9.63 10.75 2.41
N LYS A 58 9.41 10.58 3.71
CA LYS A 58 8.41 9.66 4.29
C LYS A 58 6.97 10.19 4.26
N ASP A 59 6.78 11.50 4.13
CA ASP A 59 5.48 12.14 4.44
C ASP A 59 4.47 12.13 3.29
N CYS A 60 4.91 12.09 2.03
CA CYS A 60 4.02 12.01 0.86
C CYS A 60 3.76 10.58 0.34
N THR A 61 4.40 9.57 0.95
CA THR A 61 4.36 8.18 0.48
C THR A 61 2.97 7.54 0.57
N SER A 62 2.15 7.95 1.54
CA SER A 62 0.80 7.43 1.76
C SER A 62 -0.17 7.83 0.65
N GLN A 63 -0.10 9.09 0.19
CA GLN A 63 -0.92 9.60 -0.91
C GLN A 63 -0.49 8.97 -2.24
N GLN A 64 0.81 8.89 -2.49
CA GLN A 64 1.34 8.21 -3.69
C GLN A 64 0.95 6.73 -3.70
N ALA A 65 1.01 6.04 -2.56
CA ALA A 65 0.55 4.67 -2.42
C ALA A 65 -0.96 4.54 -2.69
N PHE A 66 -1.77 5.47 -2.17
CA PHE A 66 -3.21 5.52 -2.43
C PHE A 66 -3.51 5.70 -3.93
N TYR A 67 -2.86 6.65 -4.60
CA TYR A 67 -3.10 6.90 -6.03
C TYR A 67 -2.66 5.72 -6.91
N LYS A 68 -1.51 5.11 -6.64
CA LYS A 68 -1.07 3.88 -7.33
C LYS A 68 -2.03 2.72 -7.11
N LEU A 69 -2.51 2.53 -5.88
CA LEU A 69 -3.48 1.49 -5.55
C LEU A 69 -4.83 1.76 -6.24
N ARG A 70 -5.31 3.00 -6.21
CA ARG A 70 -6.55 3.43 -6.87
C ARG A 70 -6.51 3.17 -8.36
N ASP A 71 -5.41 3.52 -9.02
CA ASP A 71 -5.24 3.31 -10.45
C ASP A 71 -5.21 1.81 -10.80
N ALA A 72 -4.50 1.01 -10.01
CA ALA A 72 -4.49 -0.45 -10.17
C ALA A 72 -5.87 -1.09 -9.90
N MET A 73 -6.65 -0.56 -8.96
CA MET A 73 -8.02 -1.01 -8.70
C MET A 73 -8.96 -0.65 -9.85
N ALA A 74 -8.89 0.59 -10.34
CA ALA A 74 -9.69 1.06 -11.46
C ALA A 74 -9.42 0.25 -12.73
N SER A 75 -8.15 -0.03 -13.04
CA SER A 75 -7.78 -0.86 -14.19
C SER A 75 -8.21 -2.32 -14.03
N THR A 76 -8.02 -2.90 -12.84
CA THR A 76 -8.29 -4.33 -12.59
C THR A 76 -9.79 -4.64 -12.48
N PHE A 77 -10.58 -3.71 -11.95
CA PHE A 77 -12.01 -3.92 -11.67
C PHE A 77 -12.94 -3.18 -12.63
N GLN A 78 -12.40 -2.38 -13.57
CA GLN A 78 -13.18 -1.56 -14.50
C GLN A 78 -14.15 -0.61 -13.80
N ILE A 79 -13.72 -0.06 -12.66
CA ILE A 79 -14.49 0.89 -11.85
C ILE A 79 -13.91 2.28 -12.09
N ASP A 80 -14.76 3.31 -12.15
CA ASP A 80 -14.31 4.70 -12.31
C ASP A 80 -13.43 5.11 -11.11
N ARG A 81 -12.28 5.75 -11.39
CA ARG A 81 -11.37 6.29 -10.37
C ARG A 81 -12.10 7.23 -9.40
N LYS A 82 -13.14 7.94 -9.86
CA LYS A 82 -13.93 8.87 -9.04
C LYS A 82 -14.72 8.19 -7.94
N THR A 83 -15.03 6.89 -8.06
CA THR A 83 -15.78 6.16 -7.03
C THR A 83 -14.89 5.58 -5.95
N ILE A 84 -13.56 5.70 -6.07
CA ILE A 84 -12.57 5.21 -5.11
C ILE A 84 -11.94 6.42 -4.41
N ALA A 85 -12.57 6.88 -3.33
CA ALA A 85 -12.07 7.94 -2.46
C ALA A 85 -11.37 7.36 -1.22
N THR A 86 -10.57 8.18 -0.54
CA THR A 86 -9.85 7.79 0.69
C THR A 86 -10.78 7.33 1.82
N GLY A 87 -12.03 7.83 1.84
CA GLY A 87 -13.08 7.42 2.78
C GLY A 87 -13.90 6.20 2.33
N THR A 88 -13.64 5.61 1.16
CA THR A 88 -14.43 4.47 0.68
C THR A 88 -14.09 3.20 1.43
N THR A 89 -15.12 2.49 1.88
CA THR A 89 -14.94 1.25 2.64
C THR A 89 -14.41 0.15 1.74
N LEU A 90 -13.21 -0.34 2.04
CA LEU A 90 -12.55 -1.42 1.29
C LEU A 90 -13.36 -2.74 1.30
N LEU A 91 -14.28 -2.92 2.26
CA LEU A 91 -15.24 -4.03 2.29
C LEU A 91 -16.21 -4.03 1.10
N GLY A 92 -16.60 -2.85 0.61
CA GLY A 92 -17.47 -2.71 -0.56
C GLY A 92 -16.74 -2.96 -1.87
N LEU A 93 -15.47 -2.57 -1.95
CA LEU A 93 -14.63 -2.76 -3.13
C LEU A 93 -14.07 -4.20 -3.24
N LEU A 94 -13.81 -4.86 -2.10
CA LEU A 94 -13.25 -6.22 -2.04
C LEU A 94 -14.22 -7.17 -1.31
N PRO A 95 -15.29 -7.64 -1.98
CA PRO A 95 -16.30 -8.50 -1.39
C PRO A 95 -15.69 -9.84 -0.94
N LYS A 96 -16.17 -10.37 0.19
CA LYS A 96 -15.57 -11.53 0.89
C LYS A 96 -15.40 -12.77 0.01
N GLN A 97 -16.29 -12.98 -0.95
CA GLN A 97 -16.33 -14.15 -1.84
C GLN A 97 -15.17 -14.15 -2.85
N SER A 98 -14.86 -13.01 -3.48
CA SER A 98 -13.84 -12.88 -4.53
C SER A 98 -12.58 -12.14 -4.07
N ARG A 99 -12.55 -11.64 -2.84
CA ARG A 99 -11.47 -10.84 -2.22
C ARG A 99 -10.07 -11.36 -2.54
N ARG A 100 -9.83 -12.66 -2.35
CA ARG A 100 -8.50 -13.23 -2.57
C ARG A 100 -8.07 -13.22 -4.03
N SER A 101 -8.98 -13.52 -4.95
CA SER A 101 -8.72 -13.47 -6.39
C SER A 101 -8.45 -12.03 -6.83
N MET A 102 -9.28 -11.10 -6.35
CA MET A 102 -9.15 -9.66 -6.63
C MET A 102 -7.82 -9.10 -6.11
N VAL A 103 -7.43 -9.42 -4.87
CA VAL A 103 -6.14 -8.98 -4.31
C VAL A 103 -4.98 -9.60 -5.07
N LYS A 104 -5.05 -10.88 -5.48
CA LYS A 104 -4.00 -11.49 -6.27
C LYS A 104 -3.82 -10.79 -7.63
N LYS A 105 -4.92 -10.40 -8.30
CA LYS A 105 -4.85 -9.62 -9.54
C LYS A 105 -4.21 -8.25 -9.33
N LEU A 106 -4.57 -7.58 -8.23
CA LEU A 106 -3.94 -6.32 -7.80
C LEU A 106 -2.44 -6.48 -7.55
N GLU A 107 -2.01 -7.49 -6.81
CA GLU A 107 -0.59 -7.76 -6.54
C GLU A 107 0.20 -8.03 -7.83
N VAL A 108 -0.39 -8.74 -8.79
CA VAL A 108 0.21 -8.95 -10.12
C VAL A 108 0.36 -7.64 -10.88
N HIS A 109 -0.67 -6.78 -10.85
CA HIS A 109 -0.63 -5.48 -11.54
C HIS A 109 0.34 -4.49 -10.86
N LEU A 110 0.48 -4.54 -9.54
CA LEU A 110 1.34 -3.65 -8.77
C LEU A 110 2.80 -4.12 -8.73
N GLY A 111 3.07 -5.39 -9.02
CA GLY A 111 4.42 -5.97 -8.97
C GLY A 111 4.94 -6.25 -7.55
N PHE A 112 4.12 -6.09 -6.50
CA PHE A 112 4.48 -6.40 -5.12
C PHE A 112 3.29 -6.98 -4.33
N LYS A 113 3.58 -7.68 -3.23
CA LYS A 113 2.56 -8.27 -2.35
C LYS A 113 2.04 -7.25 -1.35
N LEU A 114 0.71 -7.08 -1.31
CA LEU A 114 0.04 -6.12 -0.42
C LEU A 114 -0.09 -6.64 1.02
N HIS A 115 0.02 -7.96 1.25
CA HIS A 115 -0.09 -8.60 2.58
C HIS A 115 -1.34 -8.15 3.39
N ILE A 116 -2.42 -7.78 2.71
CA ILE A 116 -3.66 -7.27 3.31
C ILE A 116 -4.62 -8.38 3.80
N LEU A 117 -4.41 -9.63 3.38
CA LEU A 117 -5.23 -10.77 3.82
C LEU A 117 -4.55 -11.48 4.99
N ARG A 118 -5.31 -11.72 6.07
CA ARG A 118 -4.90 -12.55 7.20
C ARG A 118 -5.88 -13.70 7.46
N PRO A 119 -5.40 -14.82 8.02
CA PRO A 119 -6.25 -15.85 8.59
C PRO A 119 -7.06 -15.33 9.79
N PRO A 120 -8.23 -15.92 10.07
CA PRO A 120 -9.02 -15.57 11.24
C PRO A 120 -8.24 -15.82 12.53
N TYR A 121 -8.38 -14.88 13.46
CA TYR A 121 -7.69 -14.92 14.75
C TYR A 121 -8.00 -16.20 15.51
N TRP A 122 -9.29 -16.60 15.56
CA TRP A 122 -9.72 -17.82 16.24
C TRP A 122 -8.99 -19.07 15.74
N ALA A 123 -8.74 -19.17 14.43
CA ALA A 123 -8.15 -20.35 13.81
C ALA A 123 -6.64 -20.36 14.05
N SER A 124 -6.03 -19.17 14.09
CA SER A 124 -4.62 -19.04 14.43
C SER A 124 -4.38 -19.41 15.90
N VAL A 125 -5.28 -19.01 16.79
CA VAL A 125 -5.21 -19.34 18.22
C VAL A 125 -5.45 -20.83 18.47
N THR A 126 -6.48 -21.44 17.87
CA THR A 126 -6.75 -22.87 18.06
C THR A 126 -5.60 -23.74 17.56
N LEU A 127 -5.01 -23.40 16.40
CA LEU A 127 -3.84 -24.11 15.86
C LEU A 127 -2.58 -23.92 16.71
N ALA A 128 -2.40 -22.74 17.32
CA ALA A 128 -1.28 -22.48 18.23
C ALA A 128 -1.40 -23.28 19.53
N ILE A 129 -2.60 -23.32 20.12
CA ILE A 129 -2.87 -24.15 21.30
C ILE A 129 -2.63 -25.63 20.96
N LEU A 130 -3.14 -26.10 19.81
CA LEU A 130 -2.93 -27.46 19.35
C LEU A 130 -1.44 -27.80 19.16
N LEU A 131 -0.64 -26.85 18.67
CA LEU A 131 0.80 -27.03 18.54
C LEU A 131 1.46 -27.24 19.92
N VAL A 132 1.11 -26.40 20.89
CA VAL A 132 1.66 -26.45 22.26
C VAL A 132 1.25 -27.75 22.95
N THR A 133 -0.02 -28.15 22.85
CA THR A 133 -0.49 -29.42 23.43
C THR A 133 0.17 -30.62 22.77
N SER A 134 0.43 -30.57 21.46
CA SER A 134 1.15 -31.63 20.75
C SER A 134 2.61 -31.74 21.19
N CYS A 135 3.29 -30.62 21.45
CA CYS A 135 4.63 -30.61 22.01
C CYS A 135 4.67 -31.22 23.42
N ALA A 136 3.67 -30.95 24.26
CA ALA A 136 3.57 -31.57 25.58
C ALA A 136 3.26 -33.07 25.48
N ALA A 137 2.37 -33.48 24.57
CA ALA A 137 2.00 -34.88 24.35
C ALA A 137 3.16 -35.75 23.86
N LEU A 138 4.16 -35.16 23.19
CA LEU A 138 5.38 -35.82 22.72
C LEU A 138 6.16 -36.51 23.85
N PHE A 139 6.10 -35.97 25.07
CA PHE A 139 6.77 -36.54 26.26
C PHE A 139 6.05 -37.76 26.85
N PHE A 140 4.74 -37.90 26.63
CA PHE A 140 3.95 -39.03 27.14
C PHE A 140 3.78 -40.12 26.08
N ASN A 141 3.42 -39.71 24.86
CA ASN A 141 3.20 -40.59 23.73
C ASN A 141 3.66 -39.91 22.44
N TRP A 142 4.84 -40.29 22.00
CA TRP A 142 5.50 -39.70 20.82
C TRP A 142 4.66 -39.83 19.54
N GLN A 143 3.85 -40.88 19.38
CA GLN A 143 2.98 -41.07 18.19
C GLN A 143 1.89 -40.00 18.13
N ILE A 144 1.21 -39.76 19.26
CA ILE A 144 0.16 -38.74 19.37
C ILE A 144 0.75 -37.34 19.18
N GLY A 145 1.91 -37.08 19.79
CA GLY A 145 2.63 -35.81 19.64
C GLY A 145 3.12 -35.55 18.20
N LEU A 146 3.55 -36.57 17.46
CA LEU A 146 3.93 -36.42 16.06
C LEU A 146 2.72 -36.16 15.16
N ALA A 147 1.62 -36.89 15.37
CA ALA A 147 0.39 -36.73 14.61
C ALA A 147 -0.21 -35.32 14.79
N GLY A 148 -0.25 -34.80 16.03
CA GLY A 148 -0.73 -33.45 16.30
C GLY A 148 0.18 -32.36 15.71
N LEU A 149 1.49 -32.58 15.66
CA LEU A 149 2.43 -31.64 15.01
C LEU A 149 2.19 -31.56 13.51
N VAL A 150 2.06 -32.70 12.83
CA VAL A 150 1.76 -32.75 11.40
C VAL A 150 0.42 -32.07 11.11
N PHE A 151 -0.61 -32.37 11.91
CA PHE A 151 -1.94 -31.79 11.74
C PHE A 151 -1.94 -30.28 11.97
N SER A 152 -1.26 -29.79 13.01
CA SER A 152 -1.14 -28.35 13.28
C SER A 152 -0.40 -27.62 12.16
N ASN A 153 0.71 -28.16 11.66
CA ASN A 153 1.46 -27.56 10.55
C ASN A 153 0.63 -27.55 9.26
N ALA A 154 -0.06 -28.64 8.94
CA ALA A 154 -0.98 -28.69 7.80
C ALA A 154 -2.15 -27.71 7.96
N GLY A 155 -2.71 -27.60 9.16
CA GLY A 155 -3.76 -26.65 9.50
C GLY A 155 -3.31 -25.20 9.39
N LEU A 156 -2.09 -24.88 9.81
CA LEU A 156 -1.50 -23.54 9.67
C LEU A 156 -1.24 -23.19 8.20
N TRP A 157 -0.76 -24.15 7.41
CA TRP A 157 -0.61 -23.99 5.97
C TRP A 157 -1.96 -23.74 5.29
N PHE A 158 -2.98 -24.52 5.66
CA PHE A 158 -4.34 -24.36 5.14
C PHE A 158 -4.96 -23.03 5.58
N ALA A 159 -4.80 -22.63 6.85
CA ALA A 159 -5.28 -21.35 7.37
C ALA A 159 -4.63 -20.17 6.65
N LYS A 160 -3.31 -20.21 6.43
CA LYS A 160 -2.59 -19.21 5.61
C LYS A 160 -3.11 -19.20 4.17
N LYS A 161 -3.43 -20.36 3.61
CA LYS A 161 -3.99 -20.48 2.27
C LYS A 161 -5.43 -19.96 2.21
N PHE A 162 -6.26 -20.09 3.24
CA PHE A 162 -7.67 -19.69 3.20
C PHE A 162 -8.00 -18.40 3.98
N GLY A 163 -6.98 -17.70 4.47
CA GLY A 163 -7.17 -16.44 5.19
C GLY A 163 -7.77 -15.36 4.30
N ASN A 164 -9.03 -15.00 4.56
CA ASN A 164 -9.82 -14.06 3.77
C ASN A 164 -10.19 -12.79 4.55
N ILE A 165 -9.59 -12.54 5.72
CA ILE A 165 -9.90 -11.35 6.53
C ILE A 165 -8.99 -10.20 6.11
N LEU A 166 -9.59 -9.05 5.80
CA LEU A 166 -8.86 -7.81 5.53
C LEU A 166 -8.24 -7.31 6.82
N LYS A 167 -6.93 -7.10 6.82
CA LYS A 167 -6.25 -6.32 7.84
C LYS A 167 -6.44 -4.84 7.48
N LEU A 168 -7.34 -4.16 8.18
CA LEU A 168 -7.45 -2.71 8.12
C LEU A 168 -6.31 -2.10 8.94
N CYS A 169 -5.12 -1.99 8.35
CA CYS A 169 -4.14 -0.99 8.73
C CYS A 169 -4.01 -0.06 7.52
N ILE A 170 -5.01 0.80 7.30
CA ILE A 170 -4.86 1.88 6.34
C ILE A 170 -4.34 3.07 7.14
N PHE A 171 -3.11 3.46 6.79
CA PHE A 171 -2.37 4.67 7.14
C PHE A 171 -3.18 5.67 7.98
N ARG A 172 -2.80 5.79 9.26
CA ARG A 172 -3.02 6.98 10.06
C ARG A 172 -1.74 7.78 10.05
#